data_AF-A0A7V3FDD7-F1
#
_entry.id   AF-A0A7V3FDD7-F1
#
_cell.length_a   1.000
_cell.length_b   1.000
_cell.length_c   1.000
_cell.angle_alpha   90.00
_cell.angle_beta   90.00
_cell.angle_gamma   90.00
#
_symmetry.space_group_name_H-M   'P 1'
#
loop_
_entity.id
_entity.type
_entity.pdbx_description
1 polymer ?
#
loop_
_entity_poly.entity_id
_entity_poly.type
_entity_poly.pdbx_seq_one_letter_code
_entity_poly.pdbx_strand_id
1 'polypeptide(L)'
;MLQTGIEPELARLLEPIVAWRTWTLGRSRLAERPLLLPIAGPGSPWVPREPARASCRRRGVHGGVVPGARCRCGLHATDELEPLRRAREPTVLGRVALWGRVIEHEHGYRAEYGYPQRLRLICPLCFWRWGAAPPNPCAAVLVGRGGRVRALCHPHRELAERSGMGARRILPAAAVEEALLSAYAVDPLR
;
A
#
# COMPACT_ATOMS: atom_id res chain seq x y z
N MET A 1 -36.10 11.29 -25.62
CA MET A 1 -34.78 10.71 -25.95
C MET A 1 -33.75 11.81 -25.78
N LEU A 2 -33.28 12.03 -24.55
CA LEU A 2 -32.30 13.08 -24.24
C LEU A 2 -30.96 12.40 -23.99
N GLN A 3 -30.03 12.57 -24.93
CA GLN A 3 -28.62 12.28 -24.72
C GLN A 3 -28.08 13.33 -23.74
N THR A 4 -27.84 12.96 -22.49
CA THR A 4 -27.03 13.73 -21.56
C THR A 4 -25.70 13.01 -21.39
N GLY A 5 -24.75 13.36 -22.27
CA GLY A 5 -23.34 13.07 -22.04
C GLY A 5 -22.89 13.87 -20.83
N ILE A 6 -22.69 13.18 -19.71
CA ILE A 6 -22.00 13.75 -18.55
C ILE A 6 -20.57 14.06 -19.00
N GLU A 7 -20.15 15.31 -18.91
CA GLU A 7 -18.79 15.74 -19.28
C GLU A 7 -17.74 14.89 -18.54
N PRO A 8 -16.67 14.45 -19.22
CA PRO A 8 -15.66 13.55 -18.65
C PRO A 8 -14.96 14.10 -17.41
N GLU A 9 -14.91 15.44 -17.26
CA GLU A 9 -14.34 16.11 -16.08
C GLU A 9 -15.21 15.94 -14.83
N LEU A 10 -16.54 15.93 -14.99
CA LEU A 10 -17.50 15.70 -13.91
C LEU A 10 -17.60 14.21 -13.53
N ALA A 11 -17.44 13.31 -14.50
CA ALA A 11 -17.32 11.87 -14.23
C ALA A 11 -16.09 11.53 -13.38
N ARG A 12 -14.94 12.20 -13.61
CA ARG A 12 -13.75 12.11 -12.76
C ARG A 12 -13.96 12.61 -11.33
N LEU A 13 -14.95 13.47 -11.09
CA LEU A 13 -15.29 13.96 -9.74
C LEU A 13 -16.16 12.95 -8.96
N LEU A 14 -16.80 11.99 -9.64
CA LEU A 14 -17.66 10.98 -9.02
C LEU A 14 -16.99 9.62 -8.90
N GLU A 15 -16.12 9.26 -9.85
CA GLU A 15 -15.39 8.00 -9.82
C GLU A 15 -14.07 8.13 -9.03
N PRO A 16 -13.76 7.17 -8.15
CA PRO A 16 -12.50 7.20 -7.43
C PRO A 16 -11.32 7.01 -8.41
N ILE A 17 -10.26 7.80 -8.20
CA ILE A 17 -9.01 7.63 -8.95
C ILE A 17 -8.34 6.34 -8.49
N VAL A 18 -8.12 5.42 -9.41
CA VAL A 18 -7.42 4.16 -9.11
C VAL A 18 -5.95 4.28 -9.47
N ALA A 19 -5.08 4.15 -8.47
CA ALA A 19 -3.63 4.32 -8.59
C ALA A 19 -2.87 3.18 -7.91
N TRP A 20 -1.55 3.12 -8.09
CA TRP A 20 -0.65 2.18 -7.44
C TRP A 20 -0.19 2.66 -6.08
N ARG A 21 -0.06 1.74 -5.13
CA ARG A 21 0.50 2.03 -3.81
C ARG A 21 1.18 0.80 -3.22
N THR A 22 2.17 1.06 -2.38
CA THR A 22 2.80 0.04 -1.52
C THR A 22 2.56 0.34 -0.05
N TRP A 23 2.54 -0.73 0.75
CA TRP A 23 2.42 -0.69 2.20
C TRP A 23 3.45 -1.63 2.85
N THR A 24 3.68 -1.43 4.14
CA THR A 24 4.24 -2.49 5.01
C THR A 24 3.12 -3.06 5.90
N LEU A 25 3.40 -4.14 6.61
CA LEU A 25 2.43 -4.78 7.51
C LEU A 25 2.77 -4.51 8.98
N GLY A 26 1.73 -4.37 9.79
CA GLY A 26 1.84 -4.39 11.24
C GLY A 26 2.33 -5.75 11.74
N ARG A 27 3.23 -5.76 12.72
CA ARG A 27 3.89 -6.99 13.21
C ARG A 27 2.98 -7.97 13.98
N SER A 28 1.79 -7.55 14.37
CA SER A 28 0.88 -8.31 15.24
C SER A 28 -0.23 -8.97 14.43
N ARG A 29 -0.63 -10.19 14.81
CA ARG A 29 -1.78 -10.91 14.23
C ARG A 29 -1.76 -10.98 12.69
N LEU A 30 -0.58 -11.16 12.08
CA LEU A 30 -0.40 -11.12 10.63
C LEU A 30 -1.26 -12.13 9.84
N ALA A 31 -1.51 -13.32 10.41
CA ALA A 31 -2.31 -14.37 9.78
C ALA A 31 -3.79 -14.37 10.25
N GLU A 32 -4.22 -13.33 10.98
CA GLU A 32 -5.59 -13.25 11.51
C GLU A 32 -6.23 -11.90 11.20
N ARG A 33 -5.50 -10.81 11.48
CA ARG A 33 -5.92 -9.42 11.35
C ARG A 33 -4.75 -8.53 10.92
N PRO A 34 -4.16 -8.75 9.73
CA PRO A 34 -3.08 -7.92 9.23
C PRO A 34 -3.53 -6.47 9.09
N LEU A 35 -2.63 -5.54 9.42
CA LEU A 35 -2.84 -4.10 9.25
C LEU A 35 -1.85 -3.56 8.24
N LEU A 36 -2.35 -2.88 7.22
CA LEU A 36 -1.56 -2.09 6.28
C LEU A 36 -1.09 -0.81 6.97
N LEU A 37 0.23 -0.60 6.93
CA LEU A 37 0.89 0.57 7.47
C LEU A 37 1.50 1.40 6.33
N PRO A 38 1.50 2.73 6.43
CA PRO A 38 2.29 3.58 5.54
C PRO A 38 3.77 3.20 5.59
N ILE A 39 4.42 3.11 4.42
CA ILE A 39 5.87 2.83 4.35
C ILE A 39 6.70 3.97 4.91
N ALA A 40 6.22 5.21 4.76
CA ALA A 40 6.92 6.40 5.17
C ALA A 40 5.97 7.42 5.80
N GLY A 41 6.52 8.22 6.70
CA GLY A 41 5.82 9.31 7.37
C GLY A 41 4.95 8.87 8.56
N PRO A 42 4.38 9.84 9.31
CA PRO A 42 3.64 9.59 10.55
C PRO A 42 2.18 9.19 10.30
N GLY A 43 1.86 8.54 9.18
CA GLY A 43 0.50 8.20 8.82
C GLY A 43 -0.08 7.08 9.70
N SER A 44 -1.39 7.11 9.91
CA SER A 44 -2.10 6.09 10.68
C SER A 44 -2.15 4.75 9.94
N PRO A 45 -2.24 3.61 10.66
CA PRO A 45 -2.63 2.34 10.08
C PRO A 45 -3.93 2.45 9.30
N TRP A 46 -4.05 1.69 8.21
CA TRP A 46 -5.30 1.57 7.47
C TRP A 46 -6.12 0.48 8.14
N VAL A 47 -7.27 0.83 8.72
CA VAL A 47 -8.13 -0.14 9.40
C VAL A 47 -8.89 -0.97 8.35
N PRO A 48 -8.98 -2.30 8.48
CA PRO A 48 -9.72 -3.11 7.52
C PRO A 48 -11.19 -2.70 7.45
N ARG A 49 -11.76 -2.68 6.24
CA ARG A 49 -13.17 -2.31 5.97
C ARG A 49 -13.55 -0.87 6.30
N GLU A 50 -12.56 -0.02 6.57
CA GLU A 50 -12.75 1.41 6.76
C GLU A 50 -11.90 2.19 5.75
N PRO A 51 -12.46 3.23 5.10
CA PRO A 51 -11.65 4.16 4.32
C PRO A 51 -10.53 4.76 5.16
N ALA A 52 -9.30 4.70 4.67
CA ALA A 52 -8.22 5.45 5.27
C ALA A 52 -8.44 6.93 5.02
N ARG A 53 -8.26 7.75 6.06
CA ARG A 53 -8.29 9.21 5.96
C ARG A 53 -6.91 9.79 6.18
N ALA A 54 -6.48 10.65 5.28
CA ALA A 54 -5.26 11.43 5.44
C ALA A 54 -5.34 12.30 6.70
N SER A 55 -4.23 12.38 7.42
CA SER A 55 -4.10 13.26 8.58
C SER A 55 -2.81 14.06 8.48
N CYS A 56 -2.82 15.25 9.08
CA CYS A 56 -1.66 16.13 9.13
C CYS A 56 -1.53 16.73 10.53
N ARG A 57 -0.36 16.56 11.16
CA ARG A 57 -0.03 17.20 12.44
C ARG A 57 0.05 18.72 12.32
N ARG A 58 0.37 19.23 11.12
CA ARG A 58 0.44 20.67 10.81
C ARG A 58 -0.82 21.19 10.13
N ARG A 59 -1.99 20.55 10.33
CA ARG A 59 -3.21 20.91 9.61
C ARG A 59 -3.65 22.37 9.81
N GLY A 60 -3.38 22.95 10.98
CA GLY A 60 -3.66 24.36 11.25
C GLY A 60 -2.95 25.32 10.29
N VAL A 61 -1.77 24.96 9.79
CA VAL A 61 -0.98 25.79 8.84
C VAL A 61 -1.66 25.93 7.48
N HIS A 62 -2.59 25.03 7.15
CA HIS A 62 -3.29 25.01 5.87
C HIS A 62 -4.81 24.90 6.08
N GLY A 63 -5.33 25.59 7.10
CA GLY A 63 -6.77 25.76 7.32
C GLY A 63 -7.55 24.47 7.58
N GLY A 64 -6.89 23.43 8.09
CA GLY A 64 -7.51 22.12 8.32
C GLY A 64 -7.67 21.25 7.07
N VAL A 65 -7.47 21.80 5.88
CA VAL A 65 -7.67 21.10 4.59
C VAL A 65 -6.58 20.06 4.34
N VAL A 66 -6.91 18.78 4.30
CA VAL A 66 -5.95 17.69 4.01
C VAL A 66 -6.42 16.95 2.75
N PRO A 67 -5.57 16.79 1.72
CA PRO A 67 -4.21 17.31 1.59
C PRO A 67 -4.17 18.82 1.36
N GLY A 68 -3.20 19.48 1.99
CA GLY A 68 -2.91 20.90 1.76
C GLY A 68 -2.07 21.09 0.50
N ALA A 69 -2.37 22.12 -0.31
CA ALA A 69 -1.66 22.39 -1.57
C ALA A 69 -0.13 22.53 -1.36
N ARG A 70 0.28 23.30 -0.34
CA ARG A 70 1.68 23.57 0.01
C ARG A 70 2.24 22.65 1.10
N CYS A 71 1.61 21.50 1.34
CA CYS A 71 2.04 20.52 2.35
C CYS A 71 2.26 19.15 1.70
N ARG A 72 3.09 18.29 2.30
CA ARG A 72 3.33 16.91 1.84
C ARG A 72 2.38 15.89 2.48
N CYS A 73 1.27 16.37 3.07
CA CYS A 73 0.26 15.50 3.67
C CYS A 73 -0.67 14.93 2.59
N GLY A 74 -1.41 13.89 2.96
CA GLY A 74 -2.27 13.16 2.03
C GLY A 74 -1.89 11.69 1.95
N LEU A 75 -2.80 10.89 1.42
CA LEU A 75 -2.51 9.52 1.03
C LEU A 75 -1.84 9.53 -0.34
N HIS A 76 -0.57 9.12 -0.41
CA HIS A 76 0.18 9.09 -1.66
C HIS A 76 -0.08 7.82 -2.47
N ALA A 77 -0.31 7.95 -3.77
CA ALA A 77 -0.32 6.86 -4.73
C ALA A 77 0.30 7.34 -6.04
N THR A 78 0.73 6.42 -6.88
CA THR A 78 1.39 6.72 -8.16
C THR A 78 0.57 6.19 -9.31
N ASP A 79 0.55 6.91 -10.42
CA ASP A 79 -0.05 6.46 -11.68
C ASP A 79 0.65 5.22 -12.25
N GLU A 80 1.97 5.15 -12.09
CA GLU A 80 2.83 4.06 -12.54
C GLU A 80 3.47 3.28 -11.39
N LEU A 81 3.97 2.08 -11.70
CA LEU A 81 4.65 1.21 -10.73
C LEU A 81 6.10 1.61 -10.47
N GLU A 82 6.77 2.20 -11.46
CA GLU A 82 8.22 2.45 -11.43
C GLU A 82 8.66 3.27 -10.20
N PRO A 83 7.96 4.37 -9.81
CA PRO A 83 8.36 5.14 -8.63
C PRO A 83 8.29 4.34 -7.33
N LEU A 84 7.41 3.33 -7.25
CA LEU A 84 7.22 2.51 -6.05
C LEU A 84 8.34 1.49 -5.85
N ARG A 85 9.09 1.13 -6.90
CA ARG A 85 10.19 0.15 -6.80
C ARG A 85 11.29 0.60 -5.83
N ARG A 86 11.42 1.90 -5.63
CA ARG A 86 12.39 2.52 -4.70
C ARG A 86 11.83 2.71 -3.30
N ALA A 87 10.59 2.30 -3.04
CA ALA A 87 10.02 2.31 -1.70
C ALA A 87 10.89 1.47 -0.76
N ARG A 88 11.09 1.96 0.46
CA ARG A 88 11.92 1.28 1.45
C ARG A 88 11.17 0.11 2.06
N GLU A 89 11.60 -1.10 1.73
CA GLU A 89 11.10 -2.36 2.31
C GLU A 89 9.56 -2.56 2.22
N PRO A 90 8.93 -2.36 1.04
CA PRO A 90 7.52 -2.65 0.87
C PRO A 90 7.25 -4.14 1.10
N THR A 91 6.09 -4.44 1.68
CA THR A 91 5.64 -5.82 1.91
C THR A 91 4.40 -6.15 1.07
N VAL A 92 3.61 -5.13 0.75
CA VAL A 92 2.37 -5.25 0.00
C VAL A 92 2.38 -4.27 -1.15
N LEU A 93 1.98 -4.75 -2.33
CA LEU A 93 1.66 -3.93 -3.50
C LEU A 93 0.16 -4.00 -3.74
N GLY A 94 -0.42 -2.91 -4.23
CA GLY A 94 -1.82 -2.92 -4.61
C GLY A 94 -2.25 -1.76 -5.46
N ARG A 95 -3.50 -1.87 -5.92
CA ARG A 95 -4.27 -0.77 -6.48
C ARG A 95 -5.08 -0.13 -5.35
N VAL A 96 -5.20 1.18 -5.35
CA VAL A 96 -5.92 1.94 -4.34
C VAL A 96 -6.89 2.89 -5.03
N ALA A 97 -8.13 2.91 -4.55
CA ALA A 97 -9.12 3.93 -4.91
C ALA A 97 -8.86 5.16 -4.04
N LEU A 98 -8.84 6.35 -4.64
CA LEU A 98 -8.60 7.63 -4.00
C LEU A 98 -9.76 8.59 -4.28
N TRP A 99 -10.22 9.31 -3.25
CA TRP A 99 -11.34 10.24 -3.40
C TRP A 99 -11.35 11.34 -2.31
N GLY A 100 -12.40 12.16 -2.35
CA GLY A 100 -12.52 13.39 -1.57
C GLY A 100 -11.68 14.48 -2.20
N ARG A 101 -10.89 15.20 -1.41
CA ARG A 101 -9.90 16.13 -1.99
C ARG A 101 -8.72 15.36 -2.56
N VAL A 102 -8.49 15.51 -3.86
CA VAL A 102 -7.31 14.95 -4.55
C VAL A 102 -6.46 16.08 -5.13
N ILE A 103 -5.14 15.95 -5.02
CA ILE A 103 -4.15 16.79 -5.68
C ILE A 103 -3.31 15.88 -6.55
N GLU A 104 -3.36 16.10 -7.86
CA GLU A 104 -2.52 15.45 -8.86
C GLU A 104 -1.13 16.10 -8.90
N HIS A 105 -0.13 15.26 -9.15
CA HIS A 105 1.28 15.59 -9.33
C HIS A 105 1.75 14.84 -10.57
N GLU A 106 2.91 15.24 -11.11
CA GLU A 106 3.51 14.66 -12.32
C GLU A 106 3.58 13.12 -12.34
N HIS A 107 3.74 12.48 -11.17
CA HIS A 107 3.91 11.03 -11.05
C HIS A 107 2.90 10.39 -10.06
N GLY A 108 1.73 11.01 -9.90
CA GLY A 108 0.68 10.45 -9.05
C GLY A 108 -0.15 11.46 -8.25
N TYR A 109 -0.61 11.04 -7.08
CA TYR A 109 -1.72 11.69 -6.40
C TYR A 109 -1.47 11.79 -4.89
N ARG A 110 -2.05 12.82 -4.29
CA ARG A 110 -2.31 12.89 -2.85
C ARG A 110 -3.81 13.04 -2.64
N ALA A 111 -4.41 12.18 -1.83
CA ALA A 111 -5.85 12.22 -1.57
C ALA A 111 -6.20 12.36 -0.08
N GLU A 112 -7.43 12.81 0.19
CA GLU A 112 -8.04 12.83 1.52
C GLU A 112 -8.42 11.43 1.96
N TYR A 113 -9.08 10.66 1.10
CA TYR A 113 -9.53 9.31 1.39
C TYR A 113 -8.93 8.29 0.44
N GLY A 114 -8.83 7.05 0.91
CA GLY A 114 -8.51 5.94 0.04
C GLY A 114 -8.79 4.58 0.66
N TYR A 115 -8.96 3.59 -0.20
CA TYR A 115 -9.18 2.20 0.19
C TYR A 115 -8.52 1.24 -0.80
N PRO A 116 -7.82 0.19 -0.36
CA PRO A 116 -7.23 -0.79 -1.27
C PRO A 116 -8.33 -1.44 -2.12
N GLN A 117 -8.01 -1.74 -3.37
CA GLN A 117 -8.92 -2.38 -4.32
C GLN A 117 -8.45 -3.79 -4.67
N ARG A 118 -7.14 -3.97 -4.79
CA ARG A 118 -6.47 -5.26 -5.01
C ARG A 118 -5.14 -5.26 -4.30
N LEU A 119 -4.77 -6.37 -3.66
CA LEU A 119 -3.53 -6.49 -2.88
C LEU A 119 -2.78 -7.77 -3.23
N ARG A 120 -1.45 -7.75 -3.06
CA ARG A 120 -0.58 -8.93 -3.09
C ARG A 120 0.66 -8.71 -2.25
N LEU A 121 1.16 -9.77 -1.61
CA LEU A 121 2.47 -9.77 -0.95
C LEU A 121 3.59 -9.69 -1.99
N ILE A 122 4.57 -8.83 -1.73
CA ILE A 122 5.75 -8.68 -2.60
C ILE A 122 7.04 -8.89 -1.82
N CYS A 123 7.97 -9.60 -2.46
CA CYS A 123 9.34 -9.66 -1.97
C CYS A 123 10.04 -8.34 -2.30
N PRO A 124 10.51 -7.55 -1.31
CA PRO A 124 11.06 -6.21 -1.57
C PRO A 124 12.30 -6.26 -2.48
N LEU A 125 13.12 -7.31 -2.35
CA LEU A 125 14.28 -7.53 -3.21
C LEU A 125 13.86 -7.83 -4.66
N CYS A 126 12.84 -8.68 -4.83
CA CYS A 126 12.32 -8.95 -6.17
C CYS A 126 11.63 -7.73 -6.78
N PHE A 127 10.79 -7.05 -6.01
CA PHE A 127 10.03 -5.90 -6.48
C PHE A 127 10.94 -4.75 -6.91
N TRP A 128 12.01 -4.49 -6.15
CA TRP A 128 13.02 -3.52 -6.54
C TRP A 128 13.64 -3.85 -7.91
N ARG A 129 13.96 -5.12 -8.17
CA ARG A 129 14.66 -5.53 -9.41
C ARG A 129 13.74 -5.73 -10.62
N TRP A 130 12.55 -6.30 -10.42
CA TRP A 130 11.65 -6.77 -11.49
C TRP A 130 10.27 -6.10 -11.49
N GLY A 131 9.98 -5.20 -10.55
CA GLY A 131 8.67 -4.55 -10.46
C GLY A 131 7.54 -5.56 -10.17
N ALA A 132 6.39 -5.38 -10.81
CA ALA A 132 5.20 -6.20 -10.57
C ALA A 132 5.24 -7.62 -11.18
N ALA A 133 6.30 -7.97 -11.91
CA ALA A 133 6.50 -9.30 -12.50
C ALA A 133 7.69 -10.02 -11.82
N PRO A 134 7.58 -10.37 -10.52
CA PRO A 134 8.67 -11.05 -9.83
C PRO A 134 8.86 -12.48 -10.38
N PRO A 135 10.10 -13.00 -10.41
CA PRO A 135 10.38 -14.35 -10.91
C PRO A 135 9.88 -15.46 -9.99
N ASN A 136 9.59 -15.15 -8.72
CA ASN A 136 9.17 -16.12 -7.72
C ASN A 136 8.08 -15.51 -6.83
N PRO A 137 7.03 -16.28 -6.49
CA PRO A 137 6.04 -15.85 -5.50
C PRO A 137 6.67 -15.78 -4.10
N CYS A 138 6.00 -15.04 -3.20
CA CYS A 138 6.40 -15.02 -1.79
C CYS A 138 6.12 -16.39 -1.15
N ALA A 139 7.09 -16.90 -0.41
CA ALA A 139 6.99 -18.18 0.31
C ALA A 139 6.74 -17.98 1.80
N ALA A 140 7.33 -16.94 2.40
CA ALA A 140 7.21 -16.67 3.83
C ALA A 140 7.12 -15.17 4.15
N VAL A 141 6.51 -14.86 5.28
CA VAL A 141 6.51 -13.54 5.91
C VAL A 141 7.33 -13.60 7.19
N LEU A 142 8.41 -12.83 7.23
CA LEU A 142 9.36 -12.76 8.33
C LEU A 142 9.08 -11.52 9.16
N VAL A 143 9.05 -11.69 10.48
CA VAL A 143 9.07 -10.59 11.45
C VAL A 143 10.47 -10.51 12.04
N GLY A 144 11.25 -9.51 11.63
CA GLY A 144 12.61 -9.30 12.12
C GLY A 144 12.65 -8.78 13.57
N ARG A 145 13.83 -8.82 14.20
CA ARG A 145 14.03 -8.37 15.60
C ARG A 145 13.57 -6.93 15.87
N GLY A 146 13.73 -6.02 14.89
CA GLY A 146 13.25 -4.64 14.96
C GLY A 146 11.75 -4.45 14.70
N GLY A 147 10.97 -5.54 14.60
CA GLY A 147 9.54 -5.50 14.29
C GLY A 147 9.20 -5.24 12.82
N ARG A 148 10.22 -5.18 11.94
CA ARG A 148 10.02 -5.05 10.49
C ARG A 148 9.46 -6.32 9.91
N VAL A 149 8.42 -6.20 9.09
CA VAL A 149 7.78 -7.31 8.40
C VAL A 149 8.24 -7.33 6.95
N ARG A 150 8.64 -8.50 6.43
CA ARG A 150 9.04 -8.68 5.03
C ARG A 150 8.45 -9.97 4.50
N ALA A 151 7.80 -9.92 3.35
CA ALA A 151 7.50 -11.12 2.58
C ALA A 151 8.73 -11.46 1.74
N LEU A 152 9.11 -12.73 1.64
CA LEU A 152 10.27 -13.18 0.87
C LEU A 152 9.91 -14.42 0.05
N CYS A 153 10.41 -14.49 -1.18
CA CYS A 153 10.44 -15.72 -1.95
C CYS A 153 11.50 -16.69 -1.39
N HIS A 154 11.48 -17.96 -1.82
CA HIS A 154 12.42 -18.98 -1.35
C HIS A 154 13.91 -18.53 -1.45
N PRO A 155 14.41 -18.09 -2.63
CA PRO A 155 15.83 -17.69 -2.75
C PRO A 155 16.23 -16.57 -1.78
N HIS A 156 15.36 -15.59 -1.59
CA HIS A 156 15.66 -14.45 -0.71
C HIS A 156 15.46 -14.78 0.77
N ARG A 157 14.64 -15.76 1.11
CA ARG A 157 14.55 -16.29 2.47
C ARG A 157 15.86 -17.00 2.85
N GLU A 158 16.34 -17.89 1.99
CA GLU A 158 17.61 -18.60 2.20
C GLU A 158 18.80 -17.64 2.27
N LEU A 159 18.79 -16.59 1.45
CA LEU A 159 19.79 -15.52 1.55
C LEU A 159 19.72 -14.82 2.91
N ALA A 160 18.52 -14.44 3.37
CA ALA A 160 18.35 -13.78 4.66
C ALA A 160 18.81 -14.64 5.84
N GLU A 161 18.51 -15.94 5.79
CA GLU A 161 18.97 -16.92 6.79
C GLU A 161 20.50 -17.02 6.82
N ARG A 162 21.15 -17.18 5.65
CA ARG A 162 22.62 -17.24 5.54
C ARG A 162 23.32 -15.95 5.98
N SER A 163 22.71 -14.79 5.73
CA SER A 163 23.26 -13.49 6.15
C SER A 163 23.03 -13.18 7.64
N GLY A 164 22.49 -14.12 8.43
CA GLY A 164 22.22 -13.90 9.85
C GLY A 164 21.11 -12.88 10.13
N MET A 165 20.27 -12.58 9.13
CA MET A 165 19.09 -11.73 9.30
C MET A 165 17.97 -12.51 9.99
N GLY A 166 18.17 -12.82 11.26
CA GLY A 166 17.27 -13.64 12.06
C GLY A 166 15.85 -13.04 12.14
N ALA A 167 14.86 -13.92 11.92
CA ALA A 167 13.46 -13.63 12.18
C ALA A 167 13.08 -14.05 13.59
N ARG A 168 12.28 -13.24 14.28
CA ARG A 168 11.62 -13.63 15.53
C ARG A 168 10.46 -14.59 15.26
N ARG A 169 9.79 -14.41 14.13
CA ARG A 169 8.67 -15.26 13.68
C ARG A 169 8.69 -15.36 12.17
N ILE A 170 8.38 -16.55 11.67
CA ILE A 170 8.20 -16.83 10.25
C ILE A 170 6.79 -17.40 10.10
N LEU A 171 6.05 -16.89 9.12
CA LEU A 171 4.70 -17.33 8.79
C LEU A 171 4.65 -17.74 7.31
N PRO A 172 3.82 -18.73 6.92
CA PRO A 172 3.56 -19.01 5.51
C PRO A 172 3.01 -17.78 4.81
N ALA A 173 3.54 -17.43 3.63
CA ALA A 173 3.08 -16.25 2.90
C ALA A 173 1.61 -16.39 2.47
N ALA A 174 1.20 -17.59 2.03
CA ALA A 174 -0.19 -17.86 1.63
C ALA A 174 -1.19 -17.54 2.76
N ALA A 175 -0.92 -17.98 3.99
CA ALA A 175 -1.80 -17.71 5.14
C ALA A 175 -1.90 -16.21 5.47
N VAL A 176 -0.79 -15.46 5.36
CA VAL A 176 -0.80 -14.01 5.58
C VAL A 176 -1.50 -13.27 4.44
N GLU A 177 -1.33 -13.71 3.21
CA GLU A 177 -2.01 -13.13 2.04
C GLU A 177 -3.51 -13.37 2.10
N GLU A 178 -3.95 -14.60 2.39
CA GLU A 178 -5.36 -14.93 2.57
C GLU A 178 -6.01 -14.08 3.68
N ALA A 179 -5.36 -13.99 4.85
CA ALA A 179 -5.82 -13.15 5.94
C ALA A 179 -5.87 -11.66 5.54
N LEU A 180 -4.93 -11.19 4.71
CA LEU A 180 -4.89 -9.82 4.21
C LEU A 180 -6.06 -9.53 3.27
N LEU A 181 -6.28 -10.39 2.28
CA LEU A 181 -7.37 -10.24 1.32
C LEU A 181 -8.74 -10.32 2.02
N SER A 182 -8.89 -11.26 2.96
CA SER A 182 -10.12 -11.43 3.76
C SER A 182 -10.39 -10.25 4.69
N ALA A 183 -9.36 -9.75 5.40
CA ALA A 183 -9.50 -8.61 6.32
C ALA A 183 -9.99 -7.36 5.57
N TYR A 184 -9.37 -7.04 4.44
CA TYR A 184 -9.72 -5.87 3.63
C TYR A 184 -10.86 -6.12 2.64
N ALA A 185 -11.37 -7.34 2.52
CA ALA A 185 -12.43 -7.69 1.57
C ALA A 185 -12.09 -7.25 0.13
N VAL A 186 -10.90 -7.61 -0.34
CA VAL A 186 -10.40 -7.25 -1.67
C VAL A 186 -9.90 -8.48 -2.42
N ASP A 187 -9.92 -8.39 -3.75
CA ASP A 187 -9.38 -9.42 -4.62
C ASP A 187 -7.83 -9.42 -4.64
N PRO A 188 -7.21 -10.56 -4.99
CA PRO A 188 -5.78 -10.59 -5.26
C PRO A 188 -5.42 -9.68 -6.45
N LEU A 189 -4.28 -9.01 -6.32
CA LEU A 189 -3.62 -8.32 -7.43
C LEU A 189 -2.94 -9.36 -8.33
N ARG A 190 -3.43 -9.48 -9.57
CA ARG A 190 -2.87 -10.37 -10.60
C ARG A 190 -1.61 -9.73 -11.20
#